data_AF-A0A2E1IUB1-F1
#
_entry.id   AF-A0A2E1IUB1-F1
#
_cell.length_a   1.000
_cell.length_b   1.000
_cell.length_c   1.000
_cell.angle_alpha   90.00
_cell.angle_beta   90.00
_cell.angle_gamma   90.00
#
_symmetry.space_group_name_H-M   'P 1'
#
loop_
_entity.id
_entity.type
_entity.pdbx_description
1 polymer ?
#
loop_
_entity_poly.entity_id
_entity_poly.type
_entity_poly.pdbx_seq_one_letter_code
_entity_poly.pdbx_strand_id
1 'polypeptide(L)' 'MEAQIKVKRFNPENESESFYQDYSLDVAEDSTILDGLIKIREEIDGTLALRCSCRASICGSCSM' A
#
# COMPACT_ATOMS: atom_id res chain seq x y z
N MET A 1 -4.35 -0.88 -16.57
CA MET A 1 -5.10 -2.05 -16.06
C MET A 1 -5.71 -1.65 -14.74
N GLU A 2 -6.97 -2.00 -14.49
CA GLU A 2 -7.62 -1.72 -13.21
C GLU A 2 -7.27 -2.82 -12.20
N ALA A 3 -6.74 -2.43 -11.04
CA ALA A 3 -6.38 -3.32 -9.94
C ALA A 3 -7.14 -2.94 -8.67
N GLN A 4 -7.68 -3.93 -7.97
CA GLN A 4 -8.25 -3.76 -6.63
C GLN A 4 -7.26 -4.25 -5.57
N ILE A 5 -6.88 -3.34 -4.66
CA ILE A 5 -5.98 -3.63 -3.55
C ILE A 5 -6.75 -3.50 -2.24
N LYS A 6 -6.79 -4.59 -1.48
CA LYS A 6 -7.38 -4.65 -0.15
C LYS A 6 -6.30 -4.55 0.92
N VAL A 7 -6.32 -3.48 1.70
CA VAL A 7 -5.30 -3.20 2.72
C VAL A 7 -5.90 -3.33 4.11
N LYS A 8 -5.23 -4.09 4.98
CA LYS A 8 -5.57 -4.14 6.41
C LYS A 8 -4.91 -2.97 7.13
N ARG A 9 -5.70 -2.08 7.69
CA ARG A 9 -5.26 -0.85 8.36
C ARG A 9 -5.45 -0.94 9.86
N PHE A 10 -4.61 -0.24 10.58
CA PHE A 10 -4.66 -0.11 12.02
C PHE A 10 -4.02 1.21 12.44
N ASN A 11 -4.70 2.00 13.28
CA ASN A 11 -4.16 3.20 13.88
C ASN A 11 -4.26 3.10 15.42
N PRO A 12 -3.14 2.88 16.14
CA PRO A 12 -3.17 2.69 17.58
C PRO A 12 -3.60 3.92 18.39
N GLU A 13 -3.59 5.12 17.80
CA GLU A 13 -3.96 6.35 18.50
C GLU A 13 -5.47 6.61 18.48
N ASN A 14 -6.15 6.20 17.40
CA ASN A 14 -7.56 6.54 17.16
C ASN A 14 -8.49 5.33 17.12
N GLU A 15 -7.97 4.12 16.89
CA GLU A 15 -8.78 2.92 16.67
C GLU A 15 -8.28 1.70 17.44
N SER A 16 -9.21 1.02 18.10
CA SER A 16 -8.92 -0.16 18.92
C SER A 16 -8.72 -1.43 18.07
N GLU A 17 -9.24 -1.46 16.84
CA GLU A 17 -9.29 -2.66 16.01
C GLU A 17 -8.78 -2.39 14.59
N SER A 18 -8.23 -3.41 13.95
CA SER A 18 -7.83 -3.33 12.55
C SER A 18 -9.03 -3.47 11.63
N PHE A 19 -9.09 -2.69 10.56
CA PHE A 19 -10.14 -2.77 9.54
C PHE A 19 -9.54 -3.03 8.15
N TYR A 20 -10.38 -3.42 7.20
CA TYR A 20 -9.99 -3.50 5.79
C TYR A 20 -10.47 -2.28 5.02
N GLN A 21 -9.63 -1.77 4.13
CA GLN A 21 -9.97 -0.72 3.20
C GLN A 21 -9.59 -1.16 1.79
N ASP A 22 -10.52 -1.00 0.85
CA ASP A 22 -10.36 -1.37 -0.55
C ASP A 22 -10.03 -0.14 -1.39
N TYR A 23 -9.08 -0.27 -2.31
CA TYR A 23 -8.64 0.78 -3.22
C TYR A 23 -8.65 0.26 -4.65
N SER A 24 -9.27 1.02 -5.57
CA SER A 24 -9.24 0.75 -7.01
C SER A 24 -8.25 1.69 -7.69
N LEU A 25 -7.34 1.14 -8.48
CA LEU A 25 -6.22 1.86 -9.08
C LEU A 25 -6.08 1.50 -10.56
N ASP A 26 -5.80 2.51 -11.39
CA ASP A 26 -5.20 2.28 -12.70
C ASP A 26 -3.69 2.12 -12.57
N VAL A 27 -3.18 0.96 -12.94
CA VAL A 27 -1.75 0.61 -12.91
C VAL A 27 -1.25 0.19 -14.29
N ALA A 28 0.06 0.33 -14.52
CA ALA A 28 0.71 -0.21 -15.70
C ALA A 28 0.83 -1.74 -15.58
N GLU A 29 1.00 -2.45 -16.70
CA GLU A 29 1.07 -3.93 -16.70
C GLU A 29 2.29 -4.49 -15.95
N ASP A 30 3.37 -3.72 -15.89
CA ASP A 30 4.62 -4.05 -15.21
C ASP A 30 4.68 -3.53 -13.76
N SER A 31 3.60 -2.91 -13.28
CA SER A 31 3.54 -2.37 -11.92
C SER A 31 3.57 -3.47 -10.86
N THR A 32 4.37 -3.27 -9.83
CA THR A 32 4.43 -4.15 -8.66
C THR A 32 3.40 -3.75 -7.61
N ILE A 33 3.16 -4.62 -6.61
CA ILE A 33 2.35 -4.25 -5.44
C ILE A 33 2.94 -3.05 -4.70
N LEU A 34 4.27 -2.90 -4.68
CA LEU A 34 4.91 -1.74 -4.06
C LEU A 34 4.55 -0.45 -4.80
N ASP A 35 4.49 -0.47 -6.13
CA ASP A 35 4.10 0.70 -6.94
C ASP A 35 2.65 1.08 -6.68
N GLY A 36 1.75 0.09 -6.61
CA GLY A 36 0.34 0.30 -6.25
C GLY A 36 0.17 0.93 -4.86
N LEU A 37 0.89 0.44 -3.85
CA LEU A 37 0.83 0.98 -2.48
C LEU A 37 1.44 2.38 -2.37
N ILE A 38 2.52 2.66 -3.11
CA ILE A 38 3.07 4.01 -3.20
C ILE A 38 2.06 4.93 -3.87
N LYS A 39 1.44 4.51 -4.99
CA LYS A 39 0.41 5.31 -5.66
C LYS A 39 -0.77 5.62 -4.75
N ILE A 40 -1.24 4.65 -3.97
CA ILE A 40 -2.28 4.88 -2.95
C ILE A 40 -1.81 5.97 -1.99
N ARG A 41 -0.60 5.86 -1.42
CA ARG A 41 -0.11 6.84 -0.45
C ARG A 41 0.04 8.24 -1.03
N GLU A 42 0.60 8.37 -2.24
CA GLU A 42 0.94 9.68 -2.79
C GLU A 42 -0.26 10.39 -3.44
N GLU A 43 -1.21 9.65 -4.02
CA GLU A 43 -2.28 10.23 -4.85
C GLU A 43 -3.69 10.10 -4.26
N ILE A 44 -3.94 9.12 -3.38
CA ILE A 44 -5.30 8.76 -2.94
C ILE A 44 -5.47 8.95 -1.44
N ASP A 45 -4.55 8.43 -0.64
CA ASP A 45 -4.64 8.37 0.82
C ASP A 45 -3.26 8.52 1.46
N GLY A 46 -2.88 9.77 1.73
CA GLY A 46 -1.63 10.15 2.39
C GLY A 46 -1.47 9.63 3.82
N THR A 47 -2.50 9.03 4.41
CA THR A 47 -2.43 8.45 5.75
C THR A 47 -1.97 6.98 5.74
N LEU A 48 -1.81 6.38 4.55
CA LEU A 48 -1.30 5.01 4.42
C LEU A 48 0.20 4.95 4.73
N ALA A 49 0.55 4.30 5.84
CA ALA A 49 1.93 4.02 6.20
C ALA A 49 2.41 2.68 5.61
N LEU A 50 3.58 2.68 4.96
CA LEU A 50 4.27 1.47 4.51
C LEU A 50 5.79 1.60 4.66
N ARG A 51 6.48 0.47 4.79
CA ARG A 51 7.95 0.41 4.80
C ARG A 51 8.45 0.08 3.40
N CYS A 52 9.35 0.91 2.86
CA CYS A 52 10.03 0.61 1.61
C CYS A 52 11.42 1.24 1.53
N SER A 53 12.36 0.56 0.88
CA SER A 53 13.74 1.06 0.69
C SER A 53 14.31 0.67 -0.68
N CYS A 54 14.82 -0.56 -0.85
CA CYS A 54 15.63 -0.89 -2.05
C CYS A 54 14.87 -0.98 -3.37
N ARG A 55 13.55 -1.24 -3.34
CA ARG A 55 12.69 -1.49 -4.52
C ARG A 55 13.20 -2.55 -5.51
N ALA A 56 14.12 -3.40 -5.08
CA ALA A 56 14.81 -4.40 -5.92
C ALA A 56 14.89 -5.78 -5.25
N SER A 57 14.05 -6.04 -4.24
CA SER A 57 13.97 -7.33 -3.53
C SER A 57 15.27 -7.80 -2.85
N ILE A 58 16.09 -6.85 -2.36
CA ILE A 58 17.36 -7.14 -1.69
C ILE A 58 17.27 -6.98 -0.16
N CYS A 59 16.66 -5.89 0.32
CA CYS A 59 16.77 -5.50 1.73
C CYS A 59 15.65 -6.05 2.65
N GLY A 60 14.61 -6.67 2.11
CA GLY A 60 13.48 -7.17 2.91
C GLY A 60 12.59 -6.10 3.57
N SER A 61 12.83 -4.80 3.33
CA SER A 61 12.09 -3.73 3.99
C SER A 61 10.59 -3.69 3.67
N CYS A 62 10.21 -4.21 2.49
CA CYS A 62 8.85 -4.14 1.96
C CYS A 62 8.05 -5.43 2.21
N SER A 63 8.51 -6.30 3.12
CA SER A 63 7.75 -7.50 3.51
C SER A 63 6.50 -7.09 4.27
N MET A 64 5.35 -7.64 3.86
CA MET A 64 4.00 -7.31 4.34
C MET A 64 3.16 -8.58 4.45
#